data_AF-A0A941IWD3-F1
#
_entry.id   AF-A0A941IWD3-F1
#
_cell.length_a   1.000
_cell.length_b   1.000
_cell.length_c   1.000
_cell.angle_alpha   90.00
_cell.angle_beta   90.00
_cell.angle_gamma   90.00
#
_symmetry.space_group_name_H-M   'P 1'
#
loop_
_entity.id
_entity.type
_entity.pdbx_description
1 polymer ?
#
loop_
_entity_poly.entity_id
_entity_poly.type
_entity_poly.pdbx_seq_one_letter_code
_entity_poly.pdbx_strand_id
1 'polypeptide(L)' 'MHIAFWITAGVLALFYLYGGGIKVVQSREQLLPMMQWVKDAPMWGVRAIGGVEVA' A
#
# COMPACT_ATOMS: atom_id res chain seq x y z
N MET A 1 -14.22 -25.08 1.95
CA MET A 1 -13.25 -24.42 2.84
C MET A 1 -12.09 -23.75 2.08
N HIS A 2 -11.47 -24.37 1.05
CA HIS A 2 -10.37 -23.73 0.29
C HIS A 2 -10.80 -22.57 -0.62
N ILE A 3 -12.01 -22.60 -1.19
CA ILE A 3 -12.47 -21.56 -2.13
C ILE A 3 -12.62 -20.21 -1.41
N ALA A 4 -13.28 -20.19 -0.24
CA ALA A 4 -13.41 -18.99 0.57
C ALA A 4 -12.04 -18.41 0.95
N PHE A 5 -11.09 -19.28 1.34
CA PHE A 5 -9.72 -18.88 1.62
C PHE A 5 -9.05 -18.20 0.42
N TRP A 6 -9.11 -18.81 -0.77
CA TRP A 6 -8.48 -18.24 -1.96
C TRP A 6 -9.13 -16.94 -2.44
N ILE A 7 -10.45 -16.80 -2.26
CA ILE A 7 -11.16 -15.55 -2.53
C ILE A 7 -10.64 -14.47 -1.59
N THR A 8 -10.63 -14.72 -0.28
CA THR A 8 -10.13 -13.75 0.70
C THR A 8 -8.66 -13.42 0.45
N ALA A 9 -7.82 -14.42 0.16
CA ALA A 9 -6.41 -14.22 -0.14
C ALA A 9 -6.22 -13.37 -1.40
N GLY A 10 -6.97 -13.63 -2.48
CA GLY A 10 -6.90 -12.84 -3.71
C GLY A 10 -7.37 -11.40 -3.51
N VAL A 11 -8.45 -11.19 -2.75
CA VAL A 11 -8.93 -9.85 -2.41
C VAL A 11 -7.89 -9.10 -1.58
N LEU A 12 -7.33 -9.73 -0.54
CA LEU A 12 -6.27 -9.14 0.27
C LEU A 12 -5.04 -8.79 -0.58
N ALA A 13 -4.61 -9.69 -1.47
CA ALA A 13 -3.50 -9.43 -2.36
C ALA A 13 -3.74 -8.18 -3.23
N LEU A 14 -4.95 -7.98 -3.75
CA LEU A 14 -5.31 -6.77 -4.49
C LEU A 14 -5.23 -5.51 -3.63
N PHE A 15 -5.69 -5.56 -2.38
CA PHE A 15 -5.61 -4.43 -1.46
C PHE A 15 -4.16 -4.05 -1.14
N TYR A 16 -3.30 -5.05 -0.89
CA TYR A 16 -1.87 -4.85 -0.64
C TYR A 16 -1.15 -4.29 -1.87
N LEU A 17 -1.40 -4.85 -3.06
CA LEU A 17 -0.84 -4.35 -4.31
C LEU A 17 -1.26 -2.90 -4.61
N TYR A 18 -2.54 -2.58 -4.42
CA TYR A 18 -3.02 -1.22 -4.61
C TYR A 18 -2.41 -0.27 -3.58
N GLY A 19 -2.49 -0.62 -2.29
CA GLY A 19 -2.03 0.21 -1.18
C GLY A 19 -0.52 0.44 -1.18
N GLY A 20 0.27 -0.56 -1.58
CA GLY A 20 1.72 -0.43 -1.72
C GLY A 20 2.12 0.24 -3.03
N GLY A 21 1.44 -0.09 -4.13
CA GLY A 21 1.65 0.56 -5.43
C GLY A 21 1.47 2.07 -5.37
N ILE A 22 0.41 2.56 -4.72
CA ILE A 22 0.22 4.01 -4.56
C ILE A 22 1.34 4.65 -3.71
N LYS A 23 1.84 3.98 -2.66
CA LYS A 23 2.94 4.50 -1.82
C LYS A 23 4.29 4.53 -2.54
N VAL A 24 4.51 3.63 -3.49
CA VAL A 24 5.73 3.60 -4.31
C VAL A 24 5.69 4.65 -5.42
N VAL A 25 4.55 4.78 -6.10
CA VAL A 25 4.42 5.56 -7.35
C VAL A 25 3.98 7.01 -7.11
N GLN A 26 3.10 7.28 -6.15
CA GLN A 26 2.52 8.61 -5.97
C GLN A 26 3.45 9.60 -5.24
N SER A 27 3.25 10.89 -5.51
CA SER A 27 3.96 11.98 -4.82
C SER A 27 3.42 12.18 -3.40
N ARG A 28 4.20 12.88 -2.57
CA ARG A 28 3.78 13.25 -1.21
C ARG A 28 2.46 14.04 -1.22
N GLU A 29 2.25 14.97 -2.15
CA GLU A 29 1.01 15.76 -2.19
C GLU A 29 -0.21 14.90 -2.51
N GLN A 30 -0.06 13.84 -3.30
CA GLN A 30 -1.14 12.92 -3.66
C GLN A 30 -1.51 12.00 -2.49
N LEU A 31 -0.53 11.62 -1.67
CA LEU A 31 -0.74 10.75 -0.51
C LEU A 31 -1.27 11.51 0.70
N LEU A 32 -0.92 12.78 0.88
CA LEU A 32 -1.31 13.59 2.04
C LEU A 32 -2.83 13.60 2.32
N PRO A 33 -3.74 13.81 1.35
CA PRO A 33 -5.19 13.81 1.57
C PRO A 33 -5.70 12.52 2.22
N MET A 34 -5.08 11.37 1.90
CA MET A 34 -5.48 10.06 2.40
C MET A 34 -4.64 9.61 3.61
N MET A 35 -3.40 10.09 3.71
CA MET A 35 -2.39 9.62 4.67
C MET A 35 -1.66 10.82 5.27
N GLN A 36 -2.26 11.46 6.27
CA GLN A 36 -1.70 12.65 6.93
C GLN A 36 -0.34 12.39 7.61
N TRP A 37 -0.04 11.15 8.02
CA TRP A 37 1.24 10.79 8.64
C TRP A 37 2.43 10.93 7.67
N VAL A 38 2.19 10.91 6.35
CA VAL A 38 3.22 11.10 5.31
C VAL A 38 3.84 12.51 5.35
N LYS A 39 3.19 13.46 6.04
CA LYS A 39 3.74 14.81 6.25
C LYS A 39 5.05 14.79 7.03
N ASP A 40 5.13 13.93 8.07
CA ASP A 40 6.26 13.88 8.99
C ASP A 40 7.27 12.78 8.60
N ALA A 41 6.83 11.77 7.85
CA ALA A 41 7.66 10.64 7.45
C ALA A 41 8.42 10.90 6.14
N PRO A 42 9.72 10.60 6.03
CA PRO A 42 10.47 10.81 4.80
C PRO A 42 9.98 9.88 3.68
N MET A 43 9.96 10.37 2.42
CA MET A 43 9.40 9.62 1.29
C MET A 43 10.10 8.30 0.99
N TRP A 44 11.38 8.14 1.34
CA TRP A 44 12.06 6.85 1.23
C TRP A 44 11.45 5.80 2.17
N GLY A 45 11.02 6.19 3.37
CA GLY A 45 10.35 5.31 4.33
C GLY A 45 8.95 4.93 3.85
N VAL A 46 8.21 5.89 3.28
CA VAL A 46 6.90 5.64 2.67
C VAL A 46 7.00 4.64 1.51
N ARG A 47 8.03 4.79 0.66
CA ARG A 47 8.32 3.86 -0.45
C ARG A 47 8.79 2.50 0.04
N ALA A 48 9.56 2.42 1.13
CA ALA A 48 9.95 1.15 1.73
C ALA A 48 8.73 0.37 2.24
N ILE A 49 7.79 1.05 2.89
CA ILE A 49 6.51 0.45 3.31
C ILE A 49 5.74 -0.05 2.08
N GLY A 50 5.61 0.78 1.05
CA GLY A 50 4.93 0.37 -0.18
C GLY A 50 5.61 -0.80 -0.89
N GLY A 51 6.94 -0.88 -0.84
CA GLY A 51 7.71 -2.00 -1.37
C GLY A 51 7.46 -3.30 -0.60
N VAL A 52 7.37 -3.24 0.73
CA VAL A 52 7.04 -4.40 1.58
C VAL A 52 5.59 -4.85 1.38
N GLU A 53 4.66 -3.94 1.13
CA GLU A 53 3.27 -4.28 0.85
C GLU A 53 3.09 -4.98 -0.51
N VAL A 54 4.02 -4.80 -1.45
CA VAL A 54 3.96 -5.38 -2.80
C VAL A 54 4.81 -6.65 -2.95
N ALA A 55 5.78 -6.88 -2.05
CA ALA A 55 6.70 -8.02 -2.04
C ALA A 55 6.16 -9.18 -1.19
#